data_AF-A0A2K8T4K0-F1
#
_entry.id   AF-A0A2K8T4K0-F1
#
_cell.length_a   1.000
_cell.length_b   1.000
_cell.length_c   1.000
_cell.angle_alpha   90.00
_cell.angle_beta   90.00
_cell.angle_gamma   90.00
#
_symmetry.space_group_name_H-M   'P 1'
#
loop_
_entity.id
_entity.type
_entity.pdbx_description
1 polymer ?
#
loop_
_entity_poly.entity_id
_entity_poly.type
_entity_poly.pdbx_seq_one_letter_code
_entity_poly.pdbx_strand_id
1 'polypeptide(L)'
;MLNRKLLAQEIESLPPELVTEALDFIRFIKASHLQRQSKPETNLDTDTLRGSKAKDLLEFAGSWSGDDIRECLQLVHDTRMPLQP
;
A
#
# COMPACT_ATOMS: atom_id res chain seq x y z
N MET A 1 -30.34 2.79 7.32
CA MET A 1 -30.55 1.77 8.39
C MET A 1 -30.70 0.34 7.86
N LEU A 2 -31.13 0.13 6.61
CA LEU A 2 -31.29 -1.20 5.99
C LEU A 2 -30.01 -2.06 6.03
N ASN A 3 -28.86 -1.47 5.70
CA ASN A 3 -27.56 -2.17 5.65
C ASN A 3 -27.13 -2.78 6.98
N ARG A 4 -27.48 -2.15 8.13
CA ARG A 4 -27.18 -2.71 9.46
C ARG A 4 -27.99 -3.97 9.74
N LYS A 5 -29.24 -4.02 9.28
CA LYS A 5 -30.10 -5.19 9.45
C LYS A 5 -29.65 -6.34 8.54
N LEU A 6 -29.35 -6.04 7.28
CA LEU A 6 -28.82 -7.03 6.33
C LEU A 6 -27.50 -7.64 6.82
N LEU A 7 -26.60 -6.81 7.35
CA LEU A 7 -25.33 -7.30 7.91
C LEU A 7 -25.53 -8.23 9.11
N ALA A 8 -26.48 -7.92 10.00
CA ALA A 8 -26.77 -8.78 11.14
C ALA A 8 -27.33 -10.14 10.71
N GLN A 9 -28.26 -10.14 9.74
CA GLN A 9 -28.83 -11.36 9.19
C GLN A 9 -27.76 -12.25 8.54
N GLU A 10 -26.84 -11.66 7.78
CA GLU A 10 -25.76 -12.41 7.11
C GLU A 10 -24.83 -13.06 8.16
N ILE A 11 -24.46 -12.32 9.21
CA ILE A 11 -23.60 -12.83 10.30
C ILE A 11 -24.29 -13.97 11.06
N GLU A 12 -25.60 -13.88 11.30
CA GLU A 12 -26.37 -14.94 11.97
C GLU A 12 -26.50 -16.21 11.13
N SER A 13 -26.52 -16.08 9.79
CA SER A 13 -26.55 -17.22 8.87
C SER A 13 -25.19 -17.85 8.57
N LEU A 14 -24.10 -17.24 9.05
CA LEU A 14 -22.73 -17.67 8.73
C LEU A 14 -22.31 -18.93 9.51
N PRO A 15 -21.57 -19.86 8.89
CA PRO A 15 -20.95 -20.97 9.60
C PRO A 15 -19.97 -20.47 10.68
N PRO A 16 -19.88 -21.14 11.84
CA PRO A 16 -19.06 -20.69 12.97
C PRO A 16 -17.57 -20.56 12.63
N GLU A 17 -17.08 -21.31 11.64
CA GLU A 17 -15.70 -21.26 11.14
C GLU A 17 -15.37 -19.92 10.47
N LEU A 18 -16.37 -19.29 9.82
CA LEU A 18 -16.20 -18.04 9.06
C LEU A 18 -16.54 -16.79 9.89
N VAL A 19 -17.19 -16.97 11.05
CA VAL A 19 -17.56 -15.87 11.95
C VAL A 19 -16.31 -15.13 12.45
N THR A 20 -15.22 -15.85 12.74
CA THR A 20 -13.97 -15.24 13.20
C THR A 20 -13.35 -14.35 12.11
N GLU A 21 -13.30 -14.82 10.87
CA GLU A 21 -12.78 -14.06 9.73
C GLU A 21 -13.63 -12.81 9.46
N ALA A 22 -14.96 -12.94 9.49
CA ALA A 22 -15.87 -11.81 9.35
C ALA A 22 -15.66 -10.76 10.47
N LEU A 23 -15.45 -11.21 11.70
CA LEU A 23 -15.20 -10.34 12.86
C LEU A 23 -13.88 -9.56 12.69
N ASP A 24 -12.82 -10.25 12.28
CA ASP A 24 -11.52 -9.61 12.04
C ASP A 24 -11.59 -8.61 10.89
N PHE A 25 -12.34 -8.91 9.83
CA PHE A 25 -12.58 -7.97 8.74
C PHE A 25 -13.36 -6.73 9.20
N ILE A 26 -14.38 -6.90 10.04
CA ILE A 26 -15.12 -5.77 10.63
C ILE A 26 -14.22 -4.91 11.52
N ARG A 27 -13.33 -5.52 12.30
CA ARG A 27 -12.31 -4.80 13.11
C ARG A 27 -11.36 -4.02 12.24
N PHE A 28 -10.88 -4.62 11.15
CA PHE A 28 -10.04 -3.96 10.16
C PHE A 28 -10.72 -2.71 9.59
N ILE A 29 -11.97 -2.82 9.13
CA ILE A 29 -12.73 -1.68 8.59
C ILE A 29 -12.81 -0.54 9.61
N LYS A 30 -13.07 -0.84 10.89
CA LYS A 30 -13.12 0.16 11.96
C LYS A 30 -11.76 0.84 12.17
N ALA A 31 -10.68 0.06 12.23
CA ALA A 31 -9.33 0.57 12.41
C ALA A 31 -8.91 1.47 11.24
N SER A 32 -9.15 1.03 10.00
CA SER A 32 -8.85 1.82 8.80
C SER A 32 -9.65 3.12 8.72
N HIS A 33 -10.92 3.10 9.15
CA HIS A 33 -11.74 4.30 9.20
C HIS A 33 -11.19 5.31 10.21
N LEU A 34 -10.81 4.84 11.40
CA LEU A 34 -10.21 5.69 12.42
C LEU A 34 -8.89 6.32 11.95
N GLN A 35 -8.03 5.53 11.31
CA GLN A 35 -6.77 6.03 10.73
C GLN A 35 -6.97 7.10 9.65
N ARG A 36 -8.00 6.95 8.80
CA ARG A 36 -8.34 7.96 7.79
C ARG A 36 -8.85 9.26 8.42
N GLN A 37 -9.57 9.18 9.53
CA GLN A 37 -10.08 10.35 10.24
C GLN A 37 -9.03 11.02 11.12
N SER A 38 -8.03 10.27 11.61
CA SER A 38 -6.97 10.79 12.47
C SER A 38 -5.78 11.37 11.71
N LYS A 39 -5.71 11.23 10.39
CA LYS A 39 -4.65 11.84 9.59
C LYS A 39 -5.01 13.32 9.37
N PRO A 40 -4.30 14.28 10.00
CA PRO A 40 -4.49 15.68 9.63
C PRO A 40 -4.16 15.81 8.15
N GLU A 41 -4.95 16.59 7.42
CA GLU A 41 -4.62 17.09 6.09
C GLU A 41 -3.37 17.97 6.22
N THR A 42 -2.22 17.32 6.39
CA THR A 42 -0.94 18.00 6.40
C THR A 42 -0.64 18.26 4.94
N ASN A 43 -0.74 19.52 4.54
CA ASN A 43 -0.03 20.08 3.41
C ASN A 43 1.41 19.56 3.50
N LEU A 44 1.73 18.57 2.68
CA LEU A 44 3.06 18.03 2.53
C LEU A 44 3.47 18.44 1.13
N ASP A 45 4.11 19.60 1.09
CA ASP A 45 5.00 20.00 0.02
C ASP A 45 5.92 18.83 -0.34
N THR A 46 6.02 18.62 -1.66
CA THR A 46 7.10 17.94 -2.38
C THR A 46 7.52 16.54 -1.87
N ASP A 47 7.38 15.57 -2.77
CA ASP A 47 8.21 14.35 -2.79
C ASP A 47 7.70 13.13 -2.01
N THR A 48 6.44 12.80 -2.18
CA THR A 48 5.99 11.43 -1.91
C THR A 48 5.14 10.94 -3.06
N LEU A 49 5.69 10.00 -3.82
CA LEU A 49 5.07 9.19 -4.87
C LEU A 49 3.75 8.61 -4.35
N ARG A 50 2.66 9.38 -4.46
CA ARG A 50 1.38 9.09 -3.78
C ARG A 50 0.40 8.36 -4.69
N GLY A 51 0.94 7.49 -5.52
CA GLY A 51 0.21 6.58 -6.37
C GLY A 51 0.34 5.14 -5.88
N SER A 52 -0.77 4.47 -5.60
CA SER A 52 -0.76 3.03 -5.27
C SER A 52 -1.12 2.15 -6.46
N LYS A 53 -1.47 2.78 -7.59
CA LYS A 53 -1.91 2.10 -8.82
C LYS A 53 -0.91 2.37 -9.93
N ALA A 54 -0.77 1.41 -10.84
CA ALA A 54 0.09 1.53 -12.01
C ALA A 54 -0.24 2.75 -12.89
N LYS A 55 -1.50 3.21 -12.88
CA LYS A 55 -1.93 4.42 -13.60
C LYS A 55 -1.32 5.70 -13.02
N ASP A 56 -1.04 5.73 -11.72
CA ASP A 56 -0.48 6.90 -11.04
C ASP A 56 1.01 7.08 -11.40
N LEU A 57 1.68 6.00 -11.83
CA LEU A 57 3.07 6.04 -12.32
C LEU A 57 3.19 6.68 -13.72
N LEU A 58 2.10 6.72 -14.49
CA LEU A 58 2.09 7.31 -15.83
C LEU A 58 2.28 8.84 -15.80
N GLU A 59 1.93 9.51 -14.70
CA GLU A 59 2.11 10.96 -14.53
C GLU A 59 3.59 11.36 -14.52
N PHE A 60 4.48 10.40 -14.23
CA PHE A 60 5.93 10.58 -14.21
C PHE A 60 6.59 10.06 -15.50
N ALA A 61 5.85 9.47 -16.44
CA ALA A 61 6.43 8.94 -17.67
C ALA A 61 7.03 10.09 -18.52
N GLY A 62 8.32 10.00 -18.83
CA GLY A 62 9.06 11.03 -19.56
C GLY A 62 9.78 12.07 -18.69
N SER A 63 9.51 12.12 -17.37
CA SER A 63 10.33 12.86 -16.40
C SER A 63 11.32 11.97 -15.64
N TRP A 64 11.35 10.67 -15.97
CA TRP A 64 12.32 9.74 -15.41
C TRP A 64 13.72 10.15 -15.85
N SER A 65 14.50 10.59 -14.87
CA SER A 65 15.93 10.83 -15.02
C SER A 65 16.68 9.66 -14.40
N GLY A 66 17.73 9.23 -15.10
CA GLY A 66 18.50 8.03 -14.80
C GLY A 66 19.45 7.79 -15.97
N ASP A 67 20.49 8.63 -16.08
CA ASP A 67 21.63 8.39 -16.98
C ASP A 67 22.77 7.63 -16.26
N ASP A 68 22.47 7.17 -15.05
CA ASP A 68 23.32 6.55 -14.05
C ASP A 68 23.58 5.07 -14.31
N ILE A 69 23.26 4.57 -15.51
CA ILE A 69 23.56 3.18 -15.92
C ILE A 69 25.06 2.86 -15.74
N ARG A 70 25.94 3.85 -15.95
CA ARG A 70 27.39 3.71 -15.73
C ARG A 70 27.74 3.63 -14.25
N GLU A 71 27.08 4.41 -13.41
CA GLU A 71 27.29 4.41 -11.95
C GLU A 71 26.78 3.10 -11.33
N CYS A 72 25.59 2.65 -11.75
CA CYS A 72 25.04 1.34 -11.40
C CYS A 72 25.97 0.19 -11.81
N LEU A 73 26.54 0.26 -13.02
CA LEU A 73 27.48 -0.74 -13.52
C LEU A 73 28.79 -0.72 -12.71
N GLN A 74 29.33 0.46 -12.41
CA GLN A 74 30.55 0.61 -11.63
C GLN A 74 30.38 0.05 -10.21
N LEU A 75 29.26 0.36 -9.54
CA LEU A 75 28.95 -0.19 -8.22
C LEU A 75 28.91 -1.72 -8.22
N VAL A 76 28.36 -2.33 -9.29
CA VAL A 76 28.35 -3.79 -9.45
C VAL A 76 29.77 -4.33 -9.63
N HIS A 77 30.61 -3.69 -10.43
CA HIS A 77 32.02 -4.08 -10.54
C HIS A 77 32.74 -3.99 -9.19
N ASP A 78 32.55 -2.90 -8.47
CA ASP A 78 33.23 -2.65 -7.19
C ASP A 78 32.78 -3.63 -6.09
N THR A 79 31.51 -4.04 -6.10
CA THR A 79 30.94 -4.90 -5.05
C THR A 79 30.96 -6.39 -5.38
N ARG A 80 30.99 -6.77 -6.67
CA ARG A 80 30.87 -8.18 -7.10
C ARG A 80 32.11 -8.73 -7.78
N MET A 81 33.13 -7.92 -8.08
CA MET A 81 34.41 -8.51 -8.49
C MET A 81 35.05 -9.20 -7.28
N PRO A 82 35.43 -10.48 -7.40
CA PRO A 82 36.17 -11.14 -6.34
C PRO A 82 37.48 -10.37 -6.14
N LEU A 83 37.79 -10.04 -4.87
CA LEU A 83 39.13 -9.62 -4.49
C LEU A 83 40.08 -10.68 -5.05
N GLN A 84 40.91 -10.30 -6.03
CA GLN A 84 41.95 -11.20 -6.53
C GLN A 84 42.84 -11.60 -5.34
N PRO A 85 43.23 -12.88 -5.25
CA PRO A 85 44.10 -13.37 -4.18
C PRO A 85 45.48 -12.71 -4.20
#